data_AF-E8U611-F1
#
_entry.id   AF-E8U611-F1
#
_cell.length_a   1.000
_cell.length_b   1.000
_cell.length_c   1.000
_cell.angle_alpha   90.00
_cell.angle_beta   90.00
_cell.angle_gamma   90.00
#
_symmetry.space_group_name_H-M   'P 1'
#
loop_
_entity.id
_entity.type
_entity.pdbx_description
1 polymer ?
#
loop_
_entity_poly.entity_id
_entity_poly.type
_entity_poly.pdbx_seq_one_letter_code
_entity_poly.pdbx_strand_id
1 'polypeptide(L)'
;MSARALASALHMLGLGLVLVRINHGQKRPTYSGWGKDSLGVIRTPEDAHRELTLDGREWNVGVLLGPSGLLSLDIDRDDLAREEFAKHGLDLDAMIAVHPHPTQAKGKKLWYRLPDDLDLPGVRAFQLPNPDNVDPITGQPRPMTIFELRASPRDGSKSVQDAAPGSLHPEPEYRHGDAHPHPRYYIWSADGAPTTREDIPEAPQALLDLYQVLRPSPDLAPRPTARRRSVIALPTRSGARANSSARYAAWARQHVNLCEIMARYRAVDSSGQCKCTHPDHPDAQGSMHVWRDHATCFGTKCRRNDGRRHTEDAISVTMRFEGLTFLEAVAHLNGGNLPTEEQLPTEWDEPVREEALDAARVRNAQTDWTALVDAAHRALLDQGSDQALQVMDYLYSRGFTDETILAAKLGVVDTSVPDSLLPLNSKGAPSRTWRGRLVIPNLRPDGTAMDVAGRTMQPKPTDSRKARWYRKYAIPTRPGGYGVPPYGLAQLSRRPVLVVEGQLDALSVRQALPTSNVLGIAGIGNLNPEHVSGLAGHRAYLLLDPDTDHDAGGAAARSAIDALHAAGAEVYLVPKLVSTTDDLNDCLVGMGQDDFAELLTTCVKAAQHLPAPRPAAAQLLAQPQRRRWI
;
A
#
# COMPACT_ATOMS: atom_id res chain seq x y z
N MET A 1 -0.89 21.91 -20.66
CA MET A 1 0.27 21.17 -21.20
C MET A 1 1.55 21.86 -20.78
N SER A 2 2.41 21.18 -20.05
CA SER A 2 3.76 21.70 -19.80
C SER A 2 4.61 21.47 -21.04
N ALA A 3 4.62 22.46 -21.95
CA ALA A 3 5.54 22.49 -23.09
C ALA A 3 7.01 22.27 -22.65
N ARG A 4 7.32 22.56 -21.39
CA ARG A 4 8.63 22.40 -20.77
C ARG A 4 9.07 20.94 -20.61
N ALA A 5 8.20 20.06 -20.11
CA ALA A 5 8.57 18.65 -19.88
C ALA A 5 8.84 17.92 -21.20
N LEU A 6 7.97 18.14 -22.19
CA LEU A 6 8.13 17.59 -23.53
C LEU A 6 9.38 18.15 -24.23
N ALA A 7 9.62 19.46 -24.20
CA ALA A 7 10.82 20.06 -24.79
C ALA A 7 12.11 19.49 -24.16
N SER A 8 12.12 19.31 -22.83
CA SER A 8 13.24 18.69 -22.14
C SER A 8 13.43 17.22 -22.54
N ALA A 9 12.33 16.45 -22.63
CA ALA A 9 12.38 15.06 -23.08
C ALA A 9 12.96 14.94 -24.50
N LEU A 10 12.48 15.74 -25.45
CA LEU A 10 12.99 15.75 -26.82
C LEU A 10 14.47 16.10 -26.89
N HIS A 11 14.91 17.09 -26.10
CA HIS A 11 16.33 17.44 -26.00
C HIS A 11 17.17 16.26 -25.48
N MET A 12 16.77 15.62 -24.38
CA MET A 12 17.50 14.49 -23.80
C MET A 12 17.50 13.25 -24.70
N LEU A 13 16.42 13.01 -25.44
CA LEU A 13 16.38 11.96 -26.46
C LEU A 13 17.38 12.23 -27.59
N GLY A 14 17.58 13.50 -27.96
CA GLY A 14 18.65 13.92 -28.88
C GLY A 14 20.06 13.62 -28.37
N LEU A 15 20.24 13.51 -27.05
CA LEU A 15 21.49 13.07 -26.41
C LEU A 15 21.60 11.54 -26.30
N GLY A 16 20.65 10.78 -26.85
CA GLY A 16 20.60 9.32 -26.73
C GLY A 16 20.23 8.82 -25.33
N LEU A 17 19.59 9.64 -24.50
CA LEU A 17 19.11 9.23 -23.18
C LEU A 17 17.79 8.46 -23.27
N VAL A 18 17.64 7.46 -22.41
CA VAL A 18 16.38 6.73 -22.22
C VAL A 18 15.65 7.31 -21.02
N LEU A 19 14.37 7.64 -21.22
CA LEU A 19 13.59 8.37 -20.24
C LEU A 19 12.46 7.51 -19.66
N VAL A 20 11.88 7.99 -18.57
CA VAL A 20 10.70 7.41 -17.94
C VAL A 20 9.74 8.51 -17.48
N ARG A 21 8.44 8.29 -17.64
CA ARG A 21 7.43 9.21 -17.15
C ARG A 21 7.35 9.20 -15.62
N ILE A 22 7.18 10.37 -15.04
CA ILE A 22 6.98 10.56 -13.60
C ILE A 22 5.74 11.43 -13.38
N ASN A 23 4.90 11.11 -12.39
CA ASN A 23 3.77 11.97 -12.04
C ASN A 23 4.26 13.39 -11.73
N HIS A 24 3.50 14.41 -12.14
CA HIS A 24 3.84 15.80 -11.85
C HIS A 24 4.05 16.05 -10.35
N GLY A 25 5.10 16.82 -10.04
CA GLY A 25 5.48 17.12 -8.66
C GLY A 25 6.00 15.91 -7.86
N GLN A 26 6.31 14.78 -8.51
CA GLN A 26 6.94 13.63 -7.85
C GLN A 26 8.41 13.48 -8.26
N LYS A 27 9.21 12.87 -7.39
CA LYS A 27 10.63 12.55 -7.64
C LYS A 27 10.85 11.22 -8.36
N ARG A 28 9.85 10.32 -8.35
CA ARG A 28 9.97 8.94 -8.82
C ARG A 28 8.66 8.47 -9.46
N PRO A 29 8.71 7.55 -10.44
CA PRO A 29 7.51 6.87 -10.93
C PRO A 29 6.78 6.16 -9.78
N THR A 30 5.44 6.19 -9.77
CA THR A 30 4.63 5.54 -8.71
C THR A 30 3.95 4.25 -9.17
N TYR A 31 4.04 3.92 -10.46
CA TYR A 31 3.48 2.70 -11.03
C TYR A 31 4.50 1.56 -10.92
N SER A 32 4.05 0.31 -10.86
CA SER A 32 4.92 -0.87 -10.84
C SER A 32 5.54 -1.13 -12.22
N GLY A 33 6.68 -1.83 -12.25
CA GLY A 33 7.34 -2.22 -13.50
C GLY A 33 8.04 -1.11 -14.27
N TRP A 34 8.12 0.11 -13.74
CA TRP A 34 8.82 1.22 -14.38
C TRP A 34 10.30 0.90 -14.67
N GLY A 35 10.75 1.28 -15.86
CA GLY A 35 12.11 1.02 -16.34
C GLY A 35 12.36 -0.37 -16.95
N LYS A 36 11.34 -1.25 -16.96
CA LYS A 36 11.27 -2.41 -17.86
C LYS A 36 10.68 -1.98 -19.21
N ASP A 37 10.94 -2.73 -20.28
CA ASP A 37 10.55 -2.42 -21.67
C ASP A 37 9.03 -2.29 -21.96
N SER A 38 8.17 -2.22 -20.94
CA SER A 38 6.73 -2.25 -21.10
C SER A 38 6.03 -0.89 -20.89
N LEU A 39 6.20 -0.24 -19.73
CA LEU A 39 5.31 0.87 -19.35
C LEU A 39 6.04 2.17 -19.03
N GLY A 40 5.69 3.22 -19.78
CA GLY A 40 6.13 4.61 -19.55
C GLY A 40 7.63 4.85 -19.79
N VAL A 41 8.33 3.91 -20.42
CA VAL A 41 9.68 4.12 -20.94
C VAL A 41 9.58 4.89 -22.25
N ILE A 42 10.42 5.90 -22.40
CA ILE A 42 10.42 6.84 -23.53
C ILE A 42 11.78 6.73 -24.22
N ARG A 43 11.80 6.18 -25.43
CA ARG A 43 13.02 5.96 -26.24
C ARG A 43 13.05 6.78 -27.52
N THR A 44 11.89 7.25 -27.98
CA THR A 44 11.76 8.03 -29.20
C THR A 44 10.99 9.34 -28.96
N PRO A 45 11.11 10.32 -29.86
CA PRO A 45 10.25 11.51 -29.85
C PRO A 45 8.76 11.15 -29.83
N GLU A 46 8.35 10.14 -30.58
CA GLU A 46 6.96 9.66 -30.62
C GLU A 46 6.50 9.11 -29.27
N ASP A 47 7.36 8.39 -28.56
CA ASP A 47 7.09 7.96 -27.18
C ASP A 47 6.92 9.16 -26.26
N ALA A 48 7.77 10.19 -26.38
CA ALA A 48 7.69 11.38 -25.54
C ALA A 48 6.36 12.11 -25.74
N HIS A 49 5.91 12.25 -27.00
CA HIS A 49 4.59 12.78 -27.30
C HIS A 49 3.50 11.92 -26.67
N ARG A 50 3.47 10.62 -26.96
CA ARG A 50 2.44 9.70 -26.45
C ARG A 50 2.36 9.70 -24.92
N GLU A 51 3.49 9.54 -24.24
CA GLU A 51 3.53 9.34 -22.79
C GLU A 51 3.33 10.64 -22.00
N LEU A 52 3.82 11.77 -22.49
CA LEU A 52 3.77 13.06 -21.78
C LEU A 52 2.58 13.94 -22.18
N THR A 53 1.83 13.57 -23.21
CA THR A 53 0.53 14.19 -23.53
C THR A 53 -0.65 13.28 -23.24
N LEU A 54 -0.41 12.07 -22.75
CA LEU A 54 -1.47 11.19 -22.25
C LEU A 54 -2.32 12.00 -21.26
N ASP A 55 -3.65 11.89 -21.38
CA ASP A 55 -4.67 12.47 -20.50
C ASP A 55 -4.68 14.01 -20.31
N GLY A 56 -3.85 14.75 -21.05
CA GLY A 56 -3.78 16.21 -20.98
C GLY A 56 -3.17 16.78 -19.69
N ARG A 57 -2.71 15.92 -18.76
CA ARG A 57 -2.04 16.36 -17.52
C ARG A 57 -0.60 16.76 -17.78
N GLU A 58 -0.03 17.46 -16.81
CA GLU A 58 1.41 17.69 -16.78
C GLU A 58 2.11 16.46 -16.22
N TRP A 59 3.33 16.22 -16.70
CA TRP A 59 4.17 15.10 -16.27
C TRP A 59 5.58 15.60 -15.99
N ASN A 60 6.26 14.91 -15.07
CA ASN A 60 7.70 15.00 -14.88
C ASN A 60 8.38 13.92 -15.75
N VAL A 61 9.69 14.06 -15.93
CA VAL A 61 10.53 13.15 -16.70
C VAL A 61 11.70 12.70 -15.85
N GLY A 62 12.00 11.40 -15.85
CA GLY A 62 13.21 10.83 -15.30
C GLY A 62 14.13 10.29 -16.38
N VAL A 63 15.44 10.33 -16.14
CA VAL A 63 16.44 9.64 -16.96
C VAL A 63 16.71 8.26 -16.35
N LEU A 64 16.49 7.18 -17.10
CA LEU A 64 16.82 5.82 -16.68
C LEU A 64 18.33 5.61 -16.81
N LEU A 65 19.04 5.49 -15.69
CA LEU A 65 20.51 5.55 -15.66
C LEU A 65 21.15 4.37 -16.40
N GLY A 66 20.72 3.14 -16.12
CA GLY A 66 21.26 1.94 -16.77
C GLY A 66 21.03 1.92 -18.28
N PRO A 67 19.78 1.97 -18.77
CA PRO A 67 19.48 2.03 -20.20
C PRO A 67 20.16 3.22 -20.92
N SER A 68 20.44 4.31 -20.21
CA SER A 68 21.18 5.46 -20.75
C SER A 68 22.71 5.32 -20.65
N GLY A 69 23.25 4.25 -20.08
CA GLY A 69 24.69 4.08 -19.86
C GLY A 69 25.31 5.18 -18.99
N LEU A 70 24.62 5.58 -17.92
CA LEU A 70 25.03 6.67 -17.04
C LEU A 70 25.30 6.21 -15.60
N LEU A 71 26.27 6.87 -14.97
CA LEU A 71 26.47 6.94 -13.54
C LEU A 71 26.09 8.36 -13.07
N SER A 72 25.28 8.48 -12.04
CA SER A 72 24.91 9.77 -11.45
C SER A 72 25.51 9.92 -10.05
N LEU A 73 26.18 11.04 -9.81
CA LEU A 73 26.63 11.50 -8.50
C LEU A 73 25.62 12.52 -7.95
N ASP A 74 24.78 12.10 -7.00
CA ASP A 74 23.81 12.96 -6.31
C ASP A 74 24.39 13.44 -4.97
N ILE A 75 24.56 14.75 -4.82
CA ILE A 75 25.24 15.37 -3.67
C ILE A 75 24.22 16.09 -2.80
N ASP A 76 24.08 15.62 -1.54
CA ASP A 76 23.20 16.22 -0.54
C ASP A 76 23.96 17.23 0.36
N ARG A 77 25.27 17.03 0.55
CA ARG A 77 26.13 17.80 1.48
C ARG A 77 27.51 18.11 0.91
N ASP A 78 27.65 19.24 0.22
CA ASP A 78 28.89 19.64 -0.48
C ASP A 78 30.13 19.67 0.43
N ASP A 79 30.00 20.21 1.64
CA ASP A 79 31.07 20.34 2.64
C ASP A 79 31.71 18.99 2.97
N LEU A 80 30.86 18.03 3.37
CA LEU A 80 31.28 16.70 3.76
C LEU A 80 31.66 15.83 2.55
N ALA A 81 31.05 16.08 1.39
CA ALA A 81 31.41 15.39 0.15
C ALA A 81 32.82 15.76 -0.31
N ARG A 82 33.22 17.05 -0.23
CA ARG A 82 34.59 17.48 -0.56
C ARG A 82 35.64 16.76 0.28
N GLU A 83 35.42 16.71 1.60
CA GLU A 83 36.34 16.03 2.53
C GLU A 83 36.49 14.54 2.19
N GLU A 84 35.40 13.87 1.85
CA GLU A 84 35.45 12.46 1.47
C GLU A 84 36.14 12.25 0.12
N PHE A 85 35.80 13.04 -0.91
CA PHE A 85 36.38 12.94 -2.25
C PHE A 85 37.89 13.17 -2.24
N ALA A 86 38.38 14.13 -1.44
CA ALA A 86 39.82 14.40 -1.31
C ALA A 86 40.62 13.18 -0.81
N LYS A 87 40.02 12.30 0.02
CA LYS A 87 40.68 11.06 0.49
C LYS A 87 40.91 10.04 -0.62
N HIS A 88 40.13 10.13 -1.69
CA HIS A 88 40.21 9.28 -2.88
C HIS A 88 40.91 9.98 -4.05
N GLY A 89 41.56 11.12 -3.80
CA GLY A 89 42.28 11.90 -4.82
C GLY A 89 41.35 12.58 -5.84
N LEU A 90 40.08 12.79 -5.51
CA LEU A 90 39.11 13.49 -6.34
C LEU A 90 38.93 14.94 -5.88
N ASP A 91 38.98 15.88 -6.83
CA ASP A 91 38.65 17.30 -6.60
C ASP A 91 37.19 17.55 -7.01
N LEU A 92 36.30 17.59 -6.01
CA LEU A 92 34.87 17.75 -6.26
C LEU A 92 34.52 19.11 -6.87
N ASP A 93 35.21 20.20 -6.51
CA ASP A 93 34.91 21.53 -7.05
C ASP A 93 35.35 21.62 -8.52
N ALA A 94 36.51 21.03 -8.87
CA ALA A 94 36.93 20.90 -10.26
C ALA A 94 35.93 20.08 -11.08
N MET A 95 35.41 18.98 -10.51
CA MET A 95 34.37 18.16 -11.16
C MET A 95 33.07 18.96 -11.38
N ILE A 96 32.61 19.74 -10.41
CA ILE A 96 31.40 20.57 -10.55
C ILE A 96 31.58 21.66 -11.60
N ALA A 97 32.74 22.31 -11.63
CA ALA A 97 33.01 23.48 -12.47
C ALA A 97 33.00 23.19 -13.99
N VAL A 98 33.28 21.95 -14.39
CA VAL A 98 33.40 21.57 -15.81
C VAL A 98 32.21 20.76 -16.33
N HIS A 99 31.23 20.46 -15.47
CA HIS A 99 30.23 19.46 -15.76
C HIS A 99 28.85 20.10 -15.95
N PRO A 100 28.20 20.00 -17.11
CA PRO A 100 26.80 20.37 -17.24
C PRO A 100 25.97 19.39 -16.41
N HIS A 101 25.21 19.87 -15.43
CA HIS A 101 24.51 18.99 -14.48
C HIS A 101 23.14 19.54 -14.10
N PRO A 102 22.14 18.66 -13.86
CA PRO A 102 20.91 19.07 -13.20
C PRO A 102 21.19 19.62 -11.81
N THR A 103 20.68 20.81 -11.55
CA THR A 103 20.71 21.47 -10.25
C THR A 103 19.32 21.63 -9.70
N GLN A 104 19.22 21.56 -8.38
CA GLN A 104 17.99 21.79 -7.65
C GLN A 104 18.29 22.39 -6.28
N ALA A 105 18.08 23.70 -6.14
CA ALA A 105 18.48 24.45 -4.95
C ALA A 105 19.95 24.20 -4.60
N LYS A 106 20.23 23.47 -3.52
CA LYS A 106 21.60 23.12 -3.10
C LYS A 106 22.11 21.80 -3.69
N GLY A 107 21.20 20.91 -4.08
CA GLY A 107 21.54 19.58 -4.60
C GLY A 107 22.06 19.64 -6.04
N LYS A 108 23.07 18.83 -6.32
CA LYS A 108 23.74 18.73 -7.63
C LYS A 108 23.78 17.27 -8.06
N LYS A 109 23.50 17.02 -9.35
CA LYS A 109 23.49 15.67 -9.93
C LYS A 109 24.44 15.57 -11.11
N LEU A 110 25.67 15.14 -10.91
CA LEU A 110 26.65 15.07 -11.99
C LEU A 110 26.48 13.72 -12.71
N TRP A 111 26.26 13.76 -14.03
CA TRP A 111 26.03 12.57 -14.86
C TRP A 111 27.27 12.20 -15.66
N TYR A 112 27.79 10.98 -15.46
CA TYR A 112 28.94 10.49 -16.19
C TYR A 112 28.54 9.36 -17.13
N ARG A 113 29.11 9.35 -18.35
CA ARG A 113 29.02 8.18 -19.24
C ARG A 113 29.80 7.02 -18.63
N LEU A 114 29.20 5.84 -18.65
CA LEU A 114 29.89 4.60 -18.33
C LEU A 114 30.49 3.99 -19.61
N PRO A 115 31.63 3.28 -19.51
CA PRO A 115 32.09 2.39 -20.57
C PRO A 115 30.99 1.41 -21.00
N ASP A 116 30.96 1.03 -22.28
CA ASP A 116 29.92 0.17 -22.82
C ASP A 116 29.97 -1.26 -22.28
N ASP A 117 31.13 -1.71 -21.84
CA ASP A 117 31.39 -3.01 -21.24
C ASP A 117 31.24 -3.03 -19.71
N LEU A 118 30.99 -1.88 -19.07
CA LEU A 118 30.84 -1.77 -17.63
C LEU A 118 29.36 -1.67 -17.22
N ASP A 119 28.95 -2.58 -16.36
CA ASP A 119 27.61 -2.61 -15.78
C ASP A 119 27.65 -2.54 -14.26
N LEU A 120 26.88 -1.61 -13.68
CA LEU A 120 26.91 -1.33 -12.24
C LEU A 120 25.56 -1.69 -11.57
N PRO A 121 25.57 -2.40 -10.42
CA PRO A 121 24.38 -3.10 -9.93
C PRO A 121 23.35 -2.23 -9.19
N GLY A 122 23.53 -0.91 -9.07
CA GLY A 122 22.58 -0.06 -8.35
C GLY A 122 23.15 1.19 -7.71
N VAL A 123 22.63 1.50 -6.52
CA VAL A 123 23.00 2.69 -5.75
C VAL A 123 23.97 2.33 -4.63
N ARG A 124 25.00 3.16 -4.49
CA ARG A 124 25.99 3.17 -3.43
C ARG A 124 25.94 4.52 -2.73
N ALA A 125 25.96 4.52 -1.40
CA ALA A 125 25.80 5.75 -0.62
C ALA A 125 26.93 5.90 0.39
N PHE A 126 27.43 7.13 0.53
CA PHE A 126 28.25 7.51 1.68
C PHE A 126 27.34 8.19 2.72
N GLN A 127 27.30 7.62 3.92
CA GLN A 127 26.43 8.08 4.99
C GLN A 127 27.25 8.29 6.27
N LEU A 128 26.95 9.38 6.97
CA LEU A 128 27.52 9.68 8.29
C LEU A 128 26.40 9.72 9.35
N PRO A 129 26.70 9.49 10.64
CA PRO A 129 25.75 9.72 11.72
C PRO A 129 25.24 11.18 11.71
N ASN A 130 23.94 11.38 11.83
CA ASN A 130 23.31 12.72 11.90
C ASN A 130 23.13 13.13 13.37
N PRO A 131 24.00 14.00 13.92
CA PRO A 131 23.93 14.39 15.33
C PRO A 131 22.62 15.11 15.68
N ASP A 132 22.00 15.78 14.70
CA ASP A 132 20.77 16.55 14.89
C ASP A 132 19.50 15.69 14.78
N ASN A 133 19.64 14.40 14.43
CA ASN A 133 18.52 13.49 14.22
C ASN A 133 18.76 12.15 14.91
N VAL A 134 18.43 12.10 16.18
CA VAL A 134 18.57 10.91 17.03
C VAL A 134 17.29 10.07 16.99
N ASP A 135 17.44 8.74 16.89
CA ASP A 135 16.30 7.85 16.98
C ASP A 135 15.73 7.82 18.42
N PRO A 136 14.44 8.13 18.62
CA PRO A 136 13.87 8.26 19.95
C PRO A 136 13.77 6.93 20.72
N ILE A 137 13.94 5.79 20.05
CA ILE A 137 13.88 4.45 20.66
C ILE A 137 15.27 4.00 21.08
N THR A 138 16.28 4.19 20.22
CA THR A 138 17.63 3.67 20.48
C THR A 138 18.58 4.70 21.07
N GLY A 139 18.24 5.99 20.99
CA GLY A 139 19.13 7.09 21.38
C GLY A 139 20.34 7.27 20.46
N GLN A 140 20.40 6.56 19.32
CA GLN A 140 21.52 6.63 18.37
C GLN A 140 21.22 7.63 17.24
N PRO A 141 22.24 8.39 16.76
CA PRO A 141 22.11 9.21 15.56
C PRO A 141 21.67 8.38 14.35
N ARG A 142 20.69 8.88 13.59
CA ARG A 142 20.26 8.27 12.33
C ARG A 142 21.28 8.55 11.22
N PRO A 143 21.45 7.66 10.23
CA PRO A 143 22.33 7.95 9.12
C PRO A 143 21.80 9.14 8.29
N MET A 144 22.69 10.04 7.90
CA MET A 144 22.49 11.10 6.91
C MET A 144 23.30 10.76 5.68
N THR A 145 22.65 10.76 4.53
CA THR A 145 23.33 10.64 3.24
C THR A 145 24.09 11.92 2.94
N ILE A 146 25.35 11.78 2.56
CA ILE A 146 26.22 12.88 2.14
C ILE A 146 26.19 13.00 0.61
N PHE A 147 26.37 11.86 -0.06
CA PHE A 147 26.22 11.71 -1.50
C PHE A 147 25.87 10.26 -1.86
N GLU A 148 25.33 10.07 -3.06
CA GLU A 148 25.08 8.76 -3.65
C GLU A 148 25.72 8.66 -5.04
N LEU A 149 26.30 7.51 -5.33
CA LEU A 149 26.65 7.08 -6.68
C LEU A 149 25.58 6.11 -7.16
N ARG A 150 24.82 6.53 -8.17
CA ARG A 150 23.64 5.86 -8.69
C ARG A 150 23.91 5.35 -10.09
N ALA A 151 23.80 4.05 -10.28
CA ALA A 151 23.79 3.42 -11.58
C ALA A 151 22.78 2.28 -11.58
N SER A 152 22.56 1.65 -12.72
CA SER A 152 21.81 0.41 -12.77
C SER A 152 22.20 -0.43 -13.99
N PRO A 153 21.86 -1.72 -14.00
CA PRO A 153 22.10 -2.58 -15.14
C PRO A 153 21.48 -2.05 -16.44
N ARG A 154 22.21 -2.15 -17.56
CA ARG A 154 21.72 -1.74 -18.90
C ARG A 154 20.51 -2.54 -19.37
N ASP A 155 20.40 -3.80 -18.91
CA ASP A 155 19.28 -4.70 -19.22
C ASP A 155 17.97 -4.36 -18.49
N GLY A 156 17.97 -3.36 -17.61
CA GLY A 156 16.79 -2.95 -16.84
C GLY A 156 16.39 -3.91 -15.72
N SER A 157 17.20 -4.94 -15.42
CA SER A 157 16.96 -5.90 -14.33
C SER A 157 16.81 -5.22 -12.96
N LYS A 158 17.46 -4.06 -12.81
CA LYS A 158 17.17 -3.07 -11.76
C LYS A 158 17.07 -1.71 -12.43
N SER A 159 16.06 -0.94 -12.04
CA SER A 159 15.85 0.41 -12.58
C SER A 159 16.21 1.46 -11.53
N VAL A 160 17.11 2.37 -11.91
CA VAL A 160 17.40 3.59 -11.16
C VAL A 160 17.21 4.77 -12.12
N GLN A 161 16.62 5.85 -11.62
CA GLN A 161 16.40 7.05 -12.41
C GLN A 161 16.77 8.30 -11.63
N ASP A 162 17.03 9.36 -12.38
CA ASP A 162 17.07 10.72 -11.85
C ASP A 162 16.06 11.63 -12.53
N ALA A 163 15.35 12.43 -11.72
CA ALA A 163 14.50 13.49 -12.23
C ALA A 163 15.32 14.44 -13.12
N ALA A 164 14.83 14.62 -14.35
CA ALA A 164 15.46 15.42 -15.38
C ALA A 164 15.13 16.91 -15.23
N PRO A 165 15.99 17.80 -15.78
CA PRO A 165 15.64 19.21 -15.98
C PRO A 165 14.28 19.40 -16.66
N GLY A 166 13.56 20.45 -16.29
CA GLY A 166 12.17 20.69 -16.70
C GLY A 166 11.11 20.02 -15.82
N SER A 167 11.49 19.04 -14.99
CA SER A 167 10.59 18.41 -14.01
C SER A 167 10.35 19.28 -12.78
N LEU A 168 9.15 19.21 -12.21
CA LEU A 168 8.76 19.90 -10.97
C LEU A 168 9.19 19.09 -9.73
N HIS A 169 9.89 19.74 -8.80
CA HIS A 169 10.23 19.18 -7.50
C HIS A 169 9.00 19.18 -6.55
N PRO A 170 8.80 18.14 -5.70
CA PRO A 170 7.67 18.05 -4.77
C PRO A 170 7.64 19.16 -3.71
N GLU A 171 8.81 19.57 -3.23
CA GLU A 171 8.90 20.61 -2.21
C GLU A 171 8.99 21.97 -2.90
N PRO A 172 8.08 22.90 -2.59
CA PRO A 172 8.11 24.22 -3.16
C PRO A 172 9.17 25.08 -2.46
N GLU A 173 9.62 26.13 -3.12
CA GLU A 173 10.62 27.07 -2.60
C GLU A 173 9.95 28.22 -1.85
N TYR A 174 10.37 28.43 -0.60
CA TYR A 174 10.03 29.65 0.15
C TYR A 174 11.22 30.61 0.04
N ARG A 175 11.05 31.76 -0.60
CA ARG A 175 12.04 32.83 -0.51
C ARG A 175 11.65 33.75 0.63
N HIS A 176 12.66 34.31 1.30
CA HIS A 176 12.44 35.15 2.45
C HIS A 176 11.63 36.40 2.06
N GLY A 177 10.39 36.50 2.55
CA GLY A 177 9.47 37.60 2.26
C GLY A 177 8.32 37.23 1.32
N ASP A 178 8.33 36.05 0.69
CA ASP A 178 7.24 35.61 -0.18
C ASP A 178 6.08 35.05 0.65
N ALA A 179 4.86 35.51 0.36
CA ALA A 179 3.64 35.03 1.01
C ALA A 179 3.22 33.61 0.55
N HIS A 180 3.70 33.19 -0.63
CA HIS A 180 3.35 31.90 -1.23
C HIS A 180 4.61 31.21 -1.78
N PRO A 181 4.70 29.88 -1.65
CA PRO A 181 5.88 29.18 -2.11
C PRO A 181 5.87 29.01 -3.63
N HIS A 182 7.04 29.16 -4.25
CA HIS A 182 7.22 29.06 -5.68
C HIS A 182 7.47 27.62 -6.13
N PRO A 183 6.95 27.19 -7.29
CA PRO A 183 7.27 25.88 -7.85
C PRO A 183 8.76 25.82 -8.18
N ARG A 184 9.43 24.75 -7.74
CA ARG A 184 10.87 24.56 -7.95
C ARG A 184 11.07 23.53 -9.05
N TYR A 185 11.72 23.91 -10.14
CA TYR A 185 12.03 22.98 -11.23
C TYR A 185 13.49 22.54 -11.17
N TYR A 186 13.75 21.31 -11.61
CA TYR A 186 15.09 20.90 -11.99
C TYR A 186 15.51 21.71 -13.22
N ILE A 187 16.71 22.28 -13.20
CA ILE A 187 17.28 23.05 -14.31
C ILE A 187 18.71 22.60 -14.56
N TRP A 188 19.23 22.84 -15.75
CA TRP A 188 20.65 22.69 -16.02
C TRP A 188 21.46 23.74 -15.24
N SER A 189 22.72 23.43 -14.93
CA SER A 189 23.68 24.38 -14.34
C SER A 189 23.89 25.59 -15.26
N ALA A 190 24.47 26.66 -14.69
CA ALA A 190 24.64 27.94 -15.40
C ALA A 190 25.49 27.82 -16.68
N ASP A 191 26.38 26.83 -16.74
CA ASP A 191 27.24 26.55 -17.90
C ASP A 191 26.49 25.93 -19.09
N GLY A 192 25.19 25.65 -18.93
CA GLY A 192 24.28 25.28 -20.01
C GLY A 192 23.90 23.79 -20.03
N ALA A 193 22.94 23.48 -20.90
CA ALA A 193 22.55 22.09 -21.17
C ALA A 193 23.58 21.44 -22.11
N PRO A 194 23.90 20.14 -21.94
CA PRO A 194 24.73 19.41 -22.89
C PRO A 194 24.05 19.42 -24.27
N THR A 195 24.80 19.73 -25.31
CA THR A 195 24.29 19.80 -26.70
C THR A 195 24.50 18.50 -27.46
N THR A 196 25.54 17.76 -27.08
CA THR A 196 25.90 16.44 -27.61
C THR A 196 26.05 15.44 -26.47
N ARG A 197 26.08 14.15 -26.81
CA ARG A 197 26.29 13.10 -25.81
C ARG A 197 27.69 13.19 -25.20
N GLU A 198 28.67 13.65 -25.97
CA GLU A 198 30.08 13.79 -25.60
C GLU A 198 30.31 14.92 -24.59
N ASP A 199 29.40 15.89 -24.49
CA ASP A 199 29.40 16.93 -23.45
C ASP A 199 29.17 16.33 -22.05
N ILE A 200 28.64 15.10 -21.97
CA ILE A 200 28.57 14.31 -20.75
C ILE A 200 29.92 13.58 -20.59
N PRO A 201 30.76 13.92 -19.59
CA PRO A 201 32.08 13.33 -19.45
C PRO A 201 32.02 11.85 -19.09
N GLU A 202 33.07 11.10 -19.39
CA GLU A 202 33.21 9.73 -18.91
C GLU A 202 33.53 9.69 -17.42
N ALA A 203 33.07 8.65 -16.74
CA ALA A 203 33.32 8.47 -15.31
C ALA A 203 34.82 8.30 -15.05
N PRO A 204 35.46 9.19 -14.26
CA PRO A 204 36.87 9.01 -13.91
C PRO A 204 37.09 7.69 -13.18
N GLN A 205 38.22 7.02 -13.44
CA GLN A 205 38.52 5.73 -12.80
C GLN A 205 38.43 5.80 -11.26
N ALA A 206 38.94 6.87 -10.65
CA ALA A 206 38.86 7.07 -9.20
C ALA A 206 37.41 7.15 -8.68
N LEU A 207 36.44 7.63 -9.48
CA LEU A 207 35.02 7.63 -9.11
C LEU A 207 34.43 6.22 -9.18
N LEU A 208 34.86 5.41 -10.15
CA LEU A 208 34.48 3.99 -10.26
C LEU A 208 35.09 3.16 -9.12
N ASP A 209 36.33 3.44 -8.73
CA ASP A 209 37.00 2.81 -7.59
C ASP A 209 36.26 3.17 -6.29
N LEU A 210 35.88 4.44 -6.12
CA LEU A 210 35.04 4.90 -5.01
C LEU A 210 33.69 4.15 -4.98
N TYR A 211 33.03 3.96 -6.14
CA TYR A 211 31.78 3.19 -6.21
C TYR A 211 31.93 1.76 -5.64
N GLN A 212 33.06 1.10 -5.89
CA GLN A 212 33.29 -0.28 -5.45
C GLN A 212 33.46 -0.40 -3.93
N VAL A 213 34.05 0.60 -3.27
CA VAL A 213 34.29 0.57 -1.82
C VAL A 213 33.10 1.05 -0.99
N LEU A 214 32.18 1.82 -1.60
CA LEU A 214 30.97 2.27 -0.93
C LEU A 214 29.99 1.13 -0.66
N ARG A 215 29.20 1.29 0.41
CA ARG A 215 28.19 0.31 0.79
C ARG A 215 26.96 0.40 -0.12
N PRO A 216 26.28 -0.73 -0.40
CA PRO A 216 24.94 -0.70 -1.00
C PRO A 216 24.00 0.17 -0.17
N SER A 217 23.25 1.08 -0.80
CA SER A 217 22.24 1.87 -0.11
C SER A 217 21.13 0.96 0.43
N PRO A 218 20.80 1.01 1.74
CA PRO A 218 19.83 0.09 2.36
C PRO A 218 18.41 0.27 1.82
N ASP A 219 18.08 1.44 1.26
CA ASP A 219 16.75 1.74 0.71
C ASP A 219 16.43 1.00 -0.59
N LEU A 220 17.42 0.36 -1.22
CA LEU A 220 17.27 -0.40 -2.48
C LEU A 220 17.76 -1.85 -2.38
N ALA A 221 18.09 -2.33 -1.19
CA ALA A 221 18.20 -3.77 -0.98
C ALA A 221 16.79 -4.36 -1.14
N PRO A 222 16.60 -5.44 -1.93
CA PRO A 222 15.33 -6.15 -1.92
C PRO A 222 15.04 -6.52 -0.48
N ARG A 223 13.99 -5.91 0.11
CA ARG A 223 13.55 -6.32 1.44
C ARG A 223 13.33 -7.82 1.34
N PRO A 224 13.96 -8.65 2.19
CA PRO A 224 13.68 -10.07 2.17
C PRO A 224 12.16 -10.20 2.28
N THR A 225 11.55 -10.70 1.20
CA THR A 225 10.14 -11.06 1.21
C THR A 225 9.97 -11.88 2.46
N ALA A 226 9.00 -11.51 3.29
CA ALA A 226 8.78 -12.18 4.56
C ALA A 226 8.52 -13.66 4.26
N ARG A 227 9.58 -14.48 4.28
CA ARG A 227 9.47 -15.92 4.41
C ARG A 227 8.67 -16.07 5.68
N ARG A 228 7.43 -16.53 5.55
CA ARG A 228 6.67 -17.06 6.68
C ARG A 228 7.64 -17.98 7.39
N ARG A 229 8.13 -17.54 8.55
CA ARG A 229 8.83 -18.43 9.46
C ARG A 229 7.80 -19.50 9.79
N SER A 230 7.99 -20.69 9.23
CA SER A 230 7.46 -21.90 9.84
C SER A 230 7.92 -21.85 11.29
N VAL A 231 6.97 -21.72 12.20
CA VAL A 231 7.21 -21.76 13.64
C VAL A 231 7.67 -23.19 13.94
N ILE A 232 8.97 -23.40 13.91
CA ILE A 232 9.61 -24.45 14.70
C ILE A 232 10.32 -23.67 15.79
N ALA A 233 9.70 -23.65 16.96
CA ALA A 233 10.23 -23.02 18.15
C ALA A 233 11.50 -23.75 18.56
N LEU A 234 12.65 -23.06 18.44
CA LEU A 234 13.81 -23.35 19.28
C LEU A 234 13.94 -22.20 20.28
N PRO A 235 14.00 -22.49 21.59
CA PRO A 235 14.02 -21.47 22.61
C PRO A 235 15.39 -20.79 22.61
N THR A 236 15.44 -19.52 22.25
CA THR A 236 16.60 -18.67 22.54
C THR A 236 16.29 -17.81 23.76
N ARG A 237 17.22 -17.79 24.73
CA ARG A 237 17.12 -17.11 26.04
C ARG A 237 16.88 -15.59 25.96
N SER A 238 16.94 -14.95 24.79
CA SER A 238 16.65 -13.52 24.61
C SER A 238 15.16 -13.19 24.49
N GLY A 239 14.27 -14.18 24.32
CA GLY A 239 12.81 -13.97 24.21
C GLY A 239 12.11 -13.60 25.53
N ALA A 240 12.72 -13.88 26.69
CA ALA A 240 12.09 -13.65 27.98
C ALA A 240 12.00 -12.15 28.38
N ARG A 241 12.96 -11.31 27.96
CA ARG A 241 12.96 -9.88 28.31
C ARG A 241 12.03 -9.03 27.44
N ALA A 242 11.78 -9.42 26.19
CA ALA A 242 10.87 -8.69 25.31
C ALA A 242 9.38 -8.91 25.66
N ASN A 243 9.06 -9.91 26.48
CA ASN A 243 7.70 -10.25 26.89
C ASN A 243 7.25 -9.60 28.20
N SER A 244 8.17 -9.16 29.08
CA SER A 244 7.79 -8.65 30.40
C SER A 244 7.04 -7.33 30.35
N SER A 245 7.49 -6.35 29.54
CA SER A 245 6.78 -5.06 29.40
C SER A 245 5.36 -5.21 28.86
N ALA A 246 5.14 -6.15 27.93
CA ALA A 246 3.81 -6.44 27.40
C ALA A 246 2.90 -7.06 28.47
N ARG A 247 3.43 -7.97 29.30
CA ARG A 247 2.71 -8.59 30.42
C ARG A 247 2.34 -7.57 31.50
N TYR A 248 3.26 -6.65 31.84
CA TYR A 248 2.94 -5.56 32.76
C TYR A 248 1.89 -4.60 32.21
N ALA A 249 1.97 -4.26 30.92
CA ALA A 249 0.93 -3.45 30.28
C ALA A 249 -0.42 -4.17 30.32
N ALA A 250 -0.48 -5.46 30.00
CA ALA A 250 -1.71 -6.26 30.08
C ALA A 250 -2.25 -6.33 31.51
N TRP A 251 -1.40 -6.61 32.49
CA TRP A 251 -1.74 -6.58 33.92
C TRP A 251 -2.36 -5.25 34.32
N ALA A 252 -1.74 -4.12 33.94
CA ALA A 252 -2.24 -2.79 34.27
C ALA A 252 -3.62 -2.54 33.64
N ARG A 253 -3.90 -3.07 32.44
CA ARG A 253 -5.24 -2.93 31.84
C ARG A 253 -6.33 -3.69 32.61
N GLN A 254 -5.96 -4.79 33.25
CA GLN A 254 -6.89 -5.65 33.99
C GLN A 254 -7.10 -5.16 35.44
N HIS A 255 -6.07 -4.57 36.06
CA HIS A 255 -6.07 -4.32 37.51
C HIS A 255 -6.03 -2.83 37.89
N VAL A 256 -5.74 -1.93 36.96
CA VAL A 256 -5.60 -0.50 37.25
C VAL A 256 -6.72 0.29 36.60
N ASN A 257 -7.52 0.96 37.44
CA ASN A 257 -8.54 1.89 36.99
C ASN A 257 -7.90 3.21 36.56
N LEU A 258 -7.76 3.42 35.25
CA LEU A 258 -7.14 4.64 34.71
C LEU A 258 -7.87 5.91 35.14
N CYS A 259 -9.20 5.88 35.35
CA CYS A 259 -9.95 7.04 35.84
C CYS A 259 -9.51 7.44 37.25
N GLU A 260 -9.26 6.47 38.13
CA GLU A 260 -8.77 6.73 39.49
C GLU A 260 -7.35 7.28 39.48
N ILE A 261 -6.49 6.75 38.61
CA ILE A 261 -5.13 7.29 38.43
C ILE A 261 -5.18 8.73 37.92
N MET A 262 -5.98 9.00 36.90
CA MET A 262 -6.15 10.35 36.36
C MET A 262 -6.77 11.32 37.37
N ALA A 263 -7.68 10.84 38.23
CA ALA A 263 -8.32 11.64 39.28
C ALA A 263 -7.32 12.17 40.31
N ARG A 264 -6.18 11.50 40.54
CA ARG A 264 -5.11 11.98 41.42
C ARG A 264 -4.45 13.24 40.92
N TYR A 265 -4.35 13.39 39.60
CA TYR A 265 -3.68 14.53 38.97
C TYR A 265 -4.66 15.61 38.54
N ARG A 266 -5.91 15.27 38.22
CA ARG A 266 -6.92 16.20 37.67
C ARG A 266 -8.34 15.84 38.09
N ALA A 267 -9.22 16.83 38.18
CA ALA A 267 -10.64 16.57 38.26
C ALA A 267 -11.13 15.89 36.97
N VAL A 268 -11.53 14.63 37.08
CA VAL A 268 -12.25 13.88 36.05
C VAL A 268 -13.73 14.02 36.36
N ASP A 269 -14.51 14.52 35.42
CA ASP A 269 -15.95 14.67 35.62
C ASP A 269 -16.69 13.32 35.59
N SER A 270 -17.99 13.35 35.89
CA SER A 270 -18.84 12.15 35.90
C SER A 270 -18.97 11.47 34.53
N SER A 271 -18.59 12.15 33.43
CA SER A 271 -18.57 11.59 32.08
C SER A 271 -17.23 10.98 31.67
N GLY A 272 -16.24 11.00 32.58
CA GLY A 272 -14.88 10.51 32.30
C GLY A 272 -14.03 11.51 31.52
N GLN A 273 -14.39 12.80 31.47
CA GLN A 273 -13.61 13.83 30.78
C GLN A 273 -12.76 14.66 31.74
N CYS A 274 -11.59 15.09 31.28
CA CYS A 274 -10.76 16.06 31.97
C CYS A 274 -9.96 16.95 30.99
N LYS A 275 -9.37 18.04 31.48
CA LYS A 275 -8.57 18.97 30.65
C LYS A 275 -7.18 18.36 30.32
N CYS A 276 -6.78 18.29 29.04
CA CYS A 276 -5.42 17.88 28.61
C CYS A 276 -4.45 18.99 29.09
N THR A 277 -3.41 18.67 29.86
CA THR A 277 -2.34 19.63 30.22
C THR A 277 -1.06 19.37 29.43
N HIS A 278 -1.19 18.98 28.15
CA HIS A 278 -0.03 18.87 27.29
C HIS A 278 0.64 20.25 27.20
N PRO A 279 1.95 20.38 27.51
CA PRO A 279 2.62 21.68 27.50
C PRO A 279 2.53 22.36 26.12
N ASP A 280 2.40 21.55 25.06
CA ASP A 280 2.34 22.02 23.68
C ASP A 280 0.98 22.62 23.28
N HIS A 281 -0.06 22.55 24.11
CA HIS A 281 -1.23 23.42 23.93
C HIS A 281 -2.04 23.69 25.22
N PRO A 282 -2.43 24.93 25.50
CA PRO A 282 -3.43 25.21 26.51
C PRO A 282 -4.81 24.77 26.03
N ASP A 283 -5.53 23.99 26.86
CA ASP A 283 -6.93 23.64 26.56
C ASP A 283 -7.90 24.34 27.50
N ALA A 284 -8.75 25.20 26.92
CA ALA A 284 -9.81 25.87 27.65
C ALA A 284 -10.94 24.88 28.06
N GLN A 285 -11.11 23.80 27.30
CA GLN A 285 -12.16 22.79 27.47
C GLN A 285 -11.58 21.39 27.74
N GLY A 286 -12.38 20.51 28.34
CA GLY A 286 -12.02 19.10 28.56
C GLY A 286 -11.88 18.35 27.24
N SER A 287 -10.67 18.22 26.72
CA SER A 287 -10.38 17.55 25.44
C SER A 287 -9.81 16.14 25.60
N MET A 288 -9.51 15.75 26.84
CA MET A 288 -8.99 14.44 27.19
C MET A 288 -10.12 13.57 27.72
N HIS A 289 -10.35 12.45 27.05
CA HIS A 289 -11.33 11.45 27.43
C HIS A 289 -10.63 10.28 28.12
N VAL A 290 -11.03 9.97 29.34
CA VAL A 290 -10.60 8.81 30.12
C VAL A 290 -11.77 7.86 30.20
N TRP A 291 -11.59 6.67 29.66
CA TRP A 291 -12.66 5.67 29.61
C TRP A 291 -12.46 4.70 30.76
N ARG A 292 -13.51 4.35 31.51
CA ARG A 292 -13.41 3.34 32.59
C ARG A 292 -13.07 1.96 32.02
N ASP A 293 -13.65 1.63 30.87
CA ASP A 293 -13.54 0.29 30.27
C ASP A 293 -12.31 0.14 29.36
N HIS A 294 -11.55 1.23 29.17
CA HIS A 294 -10.32 1.21 28.40
C HIS A 294 -9.22 1.84 29.25
N ALA A 295 -8.21 1.05 29.61
CA ALA A 295 -7.00 1.51 30.26
C ALA A 295 -6.12 2.37 29.33
N THR A 296 -6.72 3.28 28.57
CA THR A 296 -6.08 4.28 27.72
C THR A 296 -6.82 5.61 27.80
N CYS A 297 -6.11 6.73 27.97
CA CYS A 297 -6.68 8.07 27.83
C CYS A 297 -6.42 8.61 26.42
N PHE A 298 -7.30 9.50 25.97
CA PHE A 298 -7.33 9.99 24.60
C PHE A 298 -7.46 11.52 24.56
N GLY A 299 -6.45 12.22 24.04
CA GLY A 299 -6.54 13.66 23.76
C GLY A 299 -7.01 13.92 22.32
N THR A 300 -8.15 14.60 22.16
CA THR A 300 -8.69 14.95 20.82
C THR A 300 -7.80 15.95 20.07
N LYS A 301 -7.10 16.82 20.81
CA LYS A 301 -6.21 17.87 20.28
C LYS A 301 -4.72 17.53 20.40
N CYS A 302 -4.37 16.65 21.34
CA CYS A 302 -3.00 16.22 21.62
C CYS A 302 -2.54 15.22 20.51
N ARG A 303 -1.87 15.72 19.46
CA ARG A 303 -1.23 14.91 18.39
C ARG A 303 0.30 14.89 18.56
N ARG A 304 0.91 13.73 18.37
CA ARG A 304 2.37 13.57 18.24
C ARG A 304 2.88 14.30 16.99
N ASN A 305 4.18 14.61 16.94
CA ASN A 305 4.87 15.12 15.75
C ASN A 305 4.70 14.23 14.50
N ASP A 306 4.32 12.95 14.66
CA ASP A 306 4.01 12.02 13.57
C ASP A 306 2.53 12.04 13.14
N GLY A 307 1.74 12.97 13.67
CA GLY A 307 0.32 13.16 13.37
C GLY A 307 -0.62 12.16 14.04
N ARG A 308 -0.13 11.22 14.87
CA ARG A 308 -0.97 10.29 15.63
C ARG A 308 -1.56 10.95 16.86
N ARG A 309 -2.78 10.55 17.22
CA ARG A 309 -3.39 10.93 18.50
C ARG A 309 -2.62 10.27 19.65
N HIS A 310 -2.38 10.99 20.75
CA HIS A 310 -1.79 10.42 21.96
C HIS A 310 -2.76 9.42 22.59
N THR A 311 -2.34 8.16 22.71
CA THR A 311 -2.99 7.15 23.54
C THR A 311 -1.99 6.73 24.60
N GLU A 312 -2.32 6.94 25.87
CA GLU A 312 -1.46 6.59 27.00
C GLU A 312 -2.23 5.67 27.93
N ASP A 313 -1.58 4.59 28.39
CA ASP A 313 -2.13 3.73 29.42
C ASP A 313 -1.79 4.23 30.83
N ALA A 314 -2.30 3.56 31.86
CA ALA A 314 -2.06 3.95 33.26
C ALA A 314 -0.57 4.03 33.59
N ILE A 315 0.24 3.10 33.08
CA ILE A 315 1.69 3.11 33.28
C ILE A 315 2.30 4.37 32.66
N SER A 316 1.97 4.67 31.39
CA SER A 316 2.49 5.83 30.68
C SER A 316 2.09 7.16 31.34
N VAL A 317 0.86 7.24 31.84
CA VAL A 317 0.37 8.40 32.60
C VAL A 317 1.17 8.60 33.88
N THR A 318 1.34 7.54 34.67
CA THR A 318 2.10 7.57 35.93
C THR A 318 3.57 7.91 35.69
N MET A 319 4.23 7.30 34.70
CA MET A 319 5.60 7.65 34.30
C MET A 319 5.74 9.15 34.03
N ARG A 320 4.81 9.73 33.26
CA ARG A 320 4.87 11.15 32.88
C ARG A 320 4.63 12.08 34.07
N PHE A 321 3.59 11.84 34.85
CA PHE A 321 3.21 12.78 35.92
C PHE A 321 4.06 12.66 37.17
N GLU A 322 4.66 11.49 37.41
CA GLU A 322 5.49 11.24 38.60
C GLU A 322 6.98 11.16 38.29
N GLY A 323 7.39 11.28 37.02
CA GLY A 323 8.79 11.20 36.62
C GLY A 323 9.42 9.82 36.83
N LEU A 324 8.59 8.77 36.87
CA LEU A 324 9.02 7.40 37.16
C LEU A 324 9.46 6.67 35.88
N THR A 325 10.41 5.74 36.02
CA THR A 325 10.70 4.75 34.98
C THR A 325 9.55 3.77 34.82
N PHE A 326 9.55 2.96 33.75
CA PHE A 326 8.48 2.00 33.48
C PHE A 326 8.22 1.03 34.65
N LEU A 327 9.27 0.43 35.23
CA LEU A 327 9.12 -0.53 36.32
C LEU A 327 8.72 0.14 37.63
N GLU A 328 9.22 1.36 37.90
CA GLU A 328 8.80 2.13 39.06
C GLU A 328 7.33 2.53 38.96
N ALA A 329 6.85 2.93 37.78
CA ALA A 329 5.43 3.21 37.56
C ALA A 329 4.56 1.97 37.73
N VAL A 330 5.00 0.80 37.24
CA VAL A 330 4.29 -0.48 37.47
C VAL A 330 4.25 -0.82 38.95
N ALA A 331 5.37 -0.69 39.67
CA ALA A 331 5.42 -0.95 41.11
C ALA A 331 4.54 0.05 41.88
N HIS A 332 4.58 1.33 41.53
CA HIS A 332 3.75 2.38 42.11
C HIS A 332 2.26 2.06 41.95
N LEU A 333 1.84 1.64 40.75
CA LEU A 333 0.46 1.25 40.47
C LEU A 333 0.01 -0.01 41.23
N ASN A 334 0.96 -0.81 41.72
CA ASN A 334 0.73 -2.02 42.52
C ASN A 334 1.16 -1.85 43.99
N GLY A 335 1.05 -0.64 44.54
CA GLY A 335 1.29 -0.39 45.97
C GLY A 335 2.76 -0.47 46.40
N GLY A 336 3.69 -0.18 45.51
CA GLY A 336 5.13 -0.12 45.76
C GLY A 336 5.93 -1.37 45.40
N ASN A 337 5.27 -2.45 44.96
CA ASN A 337 5.92 -3.70 44.58
C ASN A 337 5.60 -4.08 43.14
N LEU A 338 6.53 -4.68 42.40
CA LEU A 338 6.19 -5.25 41.08
C LEU A 338 5.16 -6.37 41.23
N PRO A 339 4.20 -6.52 40.30
CA PRO A 339 3.32 -7.68 40.25
C PRO A 339 4.14 -8.97 40.23
N THR A 340 3.75 -9.96 41.04
CA THR A 340 4.41 -11.26 41.06
C THR A 340 4.14 -12.00 39.75
N GLU A 341 4.95 -13.02 39.47
CA GLU A 341 4.83 -13.79 38.22
C GLU A 341 3.46 -14.48 38.10
N GLU A 342 2.82 -14.82 39.24
CA GLU A 342 1.45 -15.36 39.28
C GLU A 342 0.38 -14.31 39.01
N GLN A 343 0.65 -13.03 39.29
CA GLN A 343 -0.25 -11.92 39.00
C GLN A 343 -0.15 -11.46 37.54
N LEU A 344 0.98 -11.74 36.89
CA LEU A 344 1.18 -11.42 35.48
C LEU A 344 0.45 -12.44 34.61
N PRO A 345 -0.36 -11.99 33.62
CA PRO A 345 -1.00 -12.89 32.67
C PRO A 345 0.04 -13.84 32.07
N THR A 346 -0.17 -15.15 32.22
CA THR A 346 0.77 -16.20 31.79
C THR A 346 0.83 -16.32 30.27
N GLU A 347 -0.26 -15.98 29.60
CA GLU A 347 -0.36 -15.74 28.17
C GLU A 347 -1.11 -14.42 27.95
N TRP A 348 -1.01 -13.83 26.76
CA TRP A 348 -2.02 -12.83 26.37
C TRP A 348 -3.37 -13.52 26.56
N ASP A 349 -4.24 -13.04 27.45
CA ASP A 349 -5.59 -13.60 27.62
C ASP A 349 -6.37 -13.46 26.29
N GLU A 350 -6.10 -14.40 25.38
CA GLU A 350 -6.82 -14.67 24.15
C GLU A 350 -8.28 -15.04 24.43
N PRO A 351 -8.69 -15.67 25.56
CA PRO A 351 -10.08 -15.99 25.83
C PRO A 351 -11.02 -14.77 25.79
N VAL A 352 -10.63 -13.63 26.36
CA VAL A 352 -11.49 -12.42 26.37
C VAL A 352 -11.59 -11.82 24.96
N ARG A 353 -10.52 -11.90 24.17
CA ARG A 353 -10.51 -11.43 22.79
C ARG A 353 -11.28 -12.38 21.87
N GLU A 354 -11.15 -13.68 22.08
CA GLU A 354 -11.81 -14.73 21.32
C GLU A 354 -13.30 -14.78 21.63
N GLU A 355 -13.70 -14.63 22.90
CA GLU A 355 -15.10 -14.48 23.30
C GLU A 355 -15.71 -13.18 22.75
N ALA A 356 -14.99 -12.05 22.80
CA ALA A 356 -15.45 -10.81 22.18
C ALA A 356 -15.54 -10.91 20.65
N LEU A 357 -14.59 -11.61 20.02
CA LEU A 357 -14.61 -11.91 18.59
C LEU A 357 -15.78 -12.83 18.24
N ASP A 358 -16.04 -13.87 19.03
CA ASP A 358 -17.14 -14.81 18.84
C ASP A 358 -18.49 -14.14 19.08
N ALA A 359 -18.62 -13.29 20.09
CA ALA A 359 -19.81 -12.47 20.29
C ALA A 359 -20.02 -11.49 19.12
N ALA A 360 -18.95 -10.87 18.60
CA ALA A 360 -19.03 -10.03 17.40
C ALA A 360 -19.40 -10.85 16.15
N ARG A 361 -18.86 -12.07 16.01
CA ARG A 361 -19.17 -13.00 14.91
C ARG A 361 -20.64 -13.43 14.95
N VAL A 362 -21.14 -13.83 16.11
CA VAL A 362 -22.55 -14.22 16.31
C VAL A 362 -23.48 -13.05 16.01
N ARG A 363 -23.18 -11.85 16.54
CA ARG A 363 -23.99 -10.65 16.26
C ARG A 363 -23.92 -10.21 14.80
N ASN A 364 -22.75 -10.31 14.15
CA ASN A 364 -22.63 -10.04 12.71
C ASN A 364 -23.41 -11.05 11.88
N ALA A 365 -23.50 -12.32 12.31
CA ALA A 365 -24.36 -13.30 11.65
C ALA A 365 -25.86 -12.98 11.80
N GLN A 366 -26.24 -12.24 12.85
CA GLN A 366 -27.59 -11.74 13.10
C GLN A 366 -27.85 -10.33 12.55
N THR A 367 -26.84 -9.69 11.94
CA THR A 367 -27.01 -8.34 11.40
C THR A 367 -27.98 -8.37 10.23
N ASP A 368 -28.95 -7.45 10.24
CA ASP A 368 -29.83 -7.24 9.10
C ASP A 368 -29.07 -6.53 7.98
N TRP A 369 -28.40 -7.34 7.16
CA TRP A 369 -27.65 -6.88 6.00
C TRP A 369 -28.53 -6.11 5.02
N THR A 370 -29.81 -6.47 4.91
CA THR A 370 -30.74 -5.81 3.99
C THR A 370 -31.02 -4.39 4.45
N ALA A 371 -31.25 -4.17 5.74
CA ALA A 371 -31.43 -2.83 6.30
C ALA A 371 -30.20 -1.93 6.09
N LEU A 372 -28.98 -2.45 6.31
CA LEU A 372 -27.74 -1.71 6.03
C LEU A 372 -27.61 -1.37 4.54
N VAL A 373 -27.86 -2.33 3.66
CA VAL A 373 -27.76 -2.15 2.21
C VAL A 373 -28.77 -1.13 1.71
N ASP A 374 -30.03 -1.22 2.12
CA ASP A 374 -31.07 -0.27 1.72
C ASP A 374 -30.77 1.14 2.25
N ALA A 375 -30.23 1.28 3.46
CA ALA A 375 -29.80 2.57 4.00
C ALA A 375 -28.61 3.16 3.21
N ALA A 376 -27.59 2.34 2.92
CA ALA A 376 -26.42 2.77 2.16
C ALA A 376 -26.75 3.08 0.68
N HIS A 377 -27.68 2.33 0.09
CA HIS A 377 -28.15 2.56 -1.27
C HIS A 377 -28.89 3.88 -1.38
N ARG A 378 -29.82 4.17 -0.45
CA ARG A 378 -30.47 5.49 -0.37
C ARG A 378 -29.46 6.62 -0.19
N ALA A 379 -28.50 6.46 0.72
CA ALA A 379 -27.44 7.46 0.93
C ALA A 379 -26.64 7.76 -0.35
N LEU A 380 -26.40 6.75 -1.19
CA LEU A 380 -25.72 6.94 -2.48
C LEU A 380 -26.60 7.69 -3.48
N LEU A 381 -27.87 7.31 -3.61
CA LEU A 381 -28.80 7.90 -4.58
C LEU A 381 -29.20 9.34 -4.23
N ASP A 382 -29.32 9.65 -2.94
CA ASP A 382 -29.66 11.00 -2.47
C ASP A 382 -28.53 12.00 -2.78
N GLN A 383 -27.29 11.53 -2.97
CA GLN A 383 -26.09 12.33 -3.26
C GLN A 383 -25.87 13.51 -2.30
N GLY A 384 -26.42 13.42 -1.08
CA GLY A 384 -26.42 14.51 -0.09
C GLY A 384 -25.11 14.71 0.65
N SER A 385 -24.08 13.92 0.35
CA SER A 385 -22.76 14.00 0.99
C SER A 385 -21.62 13.91 -0.02
N ASP A 386 -20.48 14.53 0.31
CA ASP A 386 -19.25 14.45 -0.49
C ASP A 386 -18.80 12.99 -0.72
N GLN A 387 -19.10 12.12 0.24
CA GLN A 387 -18.78 10.69 0.17
C GLN A 387 -19.66 9.98 -0.87
N ALA A 388 -20.95 10.32 -0.95
CA ALA A 388 -21.85 9.80 -1.96
C ALA A 388 -21.43 10.25 -3.36
N LEU A 389 -21.13 11.55 -3.53
CA LEU A 389 -20.63 12.10 -4.79
C LEU A 389 -19.32 11.42 -5.23
N GLN A 390 -18.36 11.27 -4.32
CA GLN A 390 -17.10 10.58 -4.61
C GLN A 390 -17.30 9.12 -5.04
N VAL A 391 -18.20 8.39 -4.37
CA VAL A 391 -18.51 7.00 -4.73
C VAL A 391 -19.20 6.94 -6.09
N MET A 392 -20.12 7.87 -6.37
CA MET A 392 -20.83 7.93 -7.65
C MET A 392 -19.87 8.23 -8.80
N ASP A 393 -19.01 9.23 -8.66
CA ASP A 393 -17.95 9.55 -9.62
C ASP A 393 -17.03 8.36 -9.86
N TYR A 394 -16.67 7.64 -8.78
CA TYR A 394 -15.87 6.43 -8.89
C TYR A 394 -16.60 5.35 -9.72
N LEU A 395 -17.90 5.11 -9.47
CA LEU A 395 -18.67 4.11 -10.21
C LEU A 395 -18.81 4.47 -11.69
N TYR A 396 -19.08 5.72 -12.02
CA TYR A 396 -19.14 6.18 -13.41
C TYR A 396 -17.78 6.13 -14.10
N SER A 397 -16.69 6.51 -13.41
CA SER A 397 -15.33 6.39 -13.96
C SER A 397 -14.93 4.93 -14.26
N ARG A 398 -15.64 3.98 -13.66
CA ARG A 398 -15.50 2.53 -13.81
C ARG A 398 -16.49 1.95 -14.83
N GLY A 399 -17.19 2.80 -15.57
CA GLY A 399 -18.10 2.41 -16.65
C GLY A 399 -19.44 1.84 -16.18
N PHE A 400 -19.79 1.94 -14.89
CA PHE A 400 -21.07 1.44 -14.40
C PHE A 400 -22.22 2.36 -14.76
N THR A 401 -23.31 1.77 -15.26
CA THR A 401 -24.55 2.47 -15.58
C THR A 401 -25.47 2.60 -14.36
N ASP A 402 -26.40 3.55 -14.39
CA ASP A 402 -27.43 3.69 -13.36
C ASP A 402 -28.22 2.40 -13.16
N GLU A 403 -28.57 1.71 -14.25
CA GLU A 403 -29.25 0.42 -14.22
C GLU A 403 -28.46 -0.61 -13.41
N THR A 404 -27.14 -0.69 -13.62
CA THR A 404 -26.27 -1.62 -12.89
C THR A 404 -26.15 -1.23 -11.43
N ILE A 405 -26.01 0.06 -11.12
CA ILE A 405 -25.94 0.60 -9.76
C ILE A 405 -27.22 0.27 -8.98
N LEU A 406 -28.38 0.46 -9.61
CA LEU A 406 -29.70 0.15 -9.05
C LEU A 406 -29.91 -1.36 -8.88
N ALA A 407 -29.67 -2.15 -9.93
CA ALA A 407 -29.87 -3.60 -9.91
C ALA A 407 -28.97 -4.30 -8.87
N ALA A 408 -27.73 -3.81 -8.70
CA ALA A 408 -26.80 -4.34 -7.70
C ALA A 408 -26.97 -3.73 -6.30
N LYS A 409 -27.89 -2.78 -6.10
CA LYS A 409 -28.07 -2.01 -4.86
C LYS A 409 -26.74 -1.48 -4.29
N LEU A 410 -25.89 -0.91 -5.14
CA LEU A 410 -24.62 -0.32 -4.68
C LEU A 410 -24.90 0.87 -3.76
N GLY A 411 -24.09 1.07 -2.73
CA GLY A 411 -24.35 2.11 -1.74
C GLY A 411 -23.09 2.79 -1.21
N VAL A 412 -23.29 3.75 -0.31
CA VAL A 412 -22.20 4.35 0.47
C VAL A 412 -22.58 4.40 1.94
N VAL A 413 -21.63 4.15 2.82
CA VAL A 413 -21.83 4.39 4.25
C VAL A 413 -21.35 5.80 4.61
N ASP A 414 -22.20 6.80 4.43
CA ASP A 414 -21.91 8.19 4.83
C ASP A 414 -22.48 8.51 6.22
N THR A 415 -22.61 9.78 6.63
CA THR A 415 -23.16 10.14 7.95
C THR A 415 -24.67 9.90 8.11
N SER A 416 -25.42 9.71 7.02
CA SER A 416 -26.87 9.47 7.06
C SER A 416 -27.23 8.04 7.45
N VAL A 417 -26.33 7.07 7.18
CA VAL A 417 -26.52 5.67 7.58
C VAL A 417 -26.36 5.55 9.11
N PRO A 418 -27.35 5.03 9.87
CA PRO A 418 -27.22 4.92 11.33
C PRO A 418 -26.04 4.04 11.78
N ASP A 419 -25.34 4.45 12.84
CA ASP A 419 -24.24 3.65 13.44
C ASP A 419 -24.74 2.25 13.89
N SER A 420 -26.02 2.12 14.25
CA SER A 420 -26.65 0.86 14.66
C SER A 420 -26.75 -0.19 13.55
N LEU A 421 -26.65 0.22 12.28
CA LEU A 421 -26.66 -0.69 11.13
C LEU A 421 -25.25 -1.15 10.73
N LEU A 422 -24.20 -0.55 11.31
CA LEU A 422 -22.83 -0.89 10.92
C LEU A 422 -22.40 -2.24 11.49
N PRO A 423 -21.56 -3.00 10.75
CA PRO A 423 -20.99 -4.25 11.27
C PRO A 423 -20.21 -4.01 12.54
N LEU A 424 -20.26 -4.94 13.48
CA LEU A 424 -19.51 -4.82 14.72
C LEU A 424 -18.04 -5.17 14.50
N ASN A 425 -17.16 -4.41 15.13
CA ASN A 425 -15.73 -4.70 15.18
C ASN A 425 -15.43 -5.81 16.22
N SER A 426 -14.15 -6.17 16.37
CA SER A 426 -13.71 -7.20 17.33
C SER A 426 -13.99 -6.87 18.80
N LYS A 427 -14.47 -5.67 19.11
CA LYS A 427 -14.87 -5.24 20.46
C LYS A 427 -16.40 -5.22 20.64
N GLY A 428 -17.16 -5.69 19.65
CA GLY A 428 -18.62 -5.66 19.68
C GLY A 428 -19.25 -4.27 19.48
N ALA A 429 -18.45 -3.25 19.11
CA ALA A 429 -18.95 -1.90 18.82
C ALA A 429 -19.12 -1.68 17.30
N PRO A 430 -20.05 -0.81 16.85
CA PRO A 430 -20.18 -0.42 15.46
C PRO A 430 -18.83 -0.03 14.83
N SER A 431 -18.49 -0.68 13.72
CA SER A 431 -17.21 -0.51 13.07
C SER A 431 -17.21 0.72 12.18
N ARG A 432 -16.81 1.86 12.75
CA ARG A 432 -16.67 3.14 12.03
C ARG A 432 -15.71 3.09 10.84
N THR A 433 -14.91 2.03 10.69
CA THR A 433 -14.09 1.78 9.50
C THR A 433 -14.91 1.61 8.22
N TRP A 434 -16.22 1.37 8.33
CA TRP A 434 -17.14 1.31 7.20
C TRP A 434 -17.49 2.67 6.63
N ARG A 435 -17.34 3.76 7.39
CA ARG A 435 -17.66 5.12 6.93
C ARG A 435 -16.83 5.52 5.70
N GLY A 436 -17.47 6.15 4.72
CA GLY A 436 -16.86 6.58 3.46
C GLY A 436 -16.48 5.44 2.51
N ARG A 437 -17.09 4.25 2.65
CA ARG A 437 -16.84 3.11 1.78
C ARG A 437 -17.99 2.86 0.82
N LEU A 438 -17.66 2.45 -0.40
CA LEU A 438 -18.58 1.86 -1.36
C LEU A 438 -19.03 0.49 -0.83
N VAL A 439 -20.34 0.33 -0.74
CA VAL A 439 -21.05 -0.86 -0.29
C VAL A 439 -21.41 -1.71 -1.49
N ILE A 440 -20.92 -2.95 -1.51
CA ILE A 440 -21.15 -3.93 -2.57
C ILE A 440 -21.84 -5.15 -1.94
N PRO A 441 -23.18 -5.27 -2.06
CA PRO A 441 -23.92 -6.34 -1.40
C PRO A 441 -23.90 -7.66 -2.19
N ASN A 442 -23.91 -8.79 -1.50
CA ASN A 442 -24.19 -10.08 -2.10
C ASN A 442 -25.68 -10.38 -1.94
N LEU A 443 -26.44 -10.26 -3.02
CA LEU A 443 -27.89 -10.37 -2.99
C LEU A 443 -28.34 -11.79 -3.33
N ARG A 444 -29.42 -12.25 -2.70
CA ARG A 444 -30.21 -13.39 -3.15
C ARG A 444 -31.04 -13.02 -4.39
N PRO A 445 -31.63 -14.01 -5.10
CA PRO A 445 -32.54 -13.73 -6.20
C PRO A 445 -33.76 -12.88 -5.83
N ASP A 446 -34.19 -12.92 -4.58
CA ASP A 446 -35.30 -12.09 -4.05
C ASP A 446 -34.88 -10.66 -3.66
N GLY A 447 -33.60 -10.31 -3.85
CA GLY A 447 -33.05 -9.00 -3.51
C GLY A 447 -32.68 -8.82 -2.04
N THR A 448 -32.82 -9.85 -1.19
CA THR A 448 -32.34 -9.81 0.20
C THR A 448 -30.82 -9.90 0.24
N ALA A 449 -30.17 -9.10 1.09
CA ALA A 449 -28.73 -9.15 1.23
C ALA A 449 -28.31 -10.32 2.13
N MET A 450 -27.38 -11.14 1.64
CA MET A 450 -26.72 -12.19 2.43
C MET A 450 -25.53 -11.67 3.22
N ASP A 451 -24.80 -10.74 2.59
CA ASP A 451 -23.66 -10.04 3.16
C ASP A 451 -23.31 -8.82 2.33
N VAL A 452 -22.21 -8.19 2.71
CA VAL A 452 -21.76 -6.95 2.12
C VAL A 452 -20.25 -6.81 2.23
N ALA A 453 -19.64 -6.22 1.20
CA ALA A 453 -18.25 -5.79 1.21
C ALA A 453 -18.18 -4.25 1.17
N GLY A 454 -17.23 -3.68 1.91
CA GLY A 454 -16.98 -2.24 1.93
C GLY A 454 -15.66 -1.88 1.26
N ARG A 455 -15.68 -1.32 0.06
CA ARG A 455 -14.47 -0.84 -0.63
C ARG A 455 -14.08 0.56 -0.16
N THR A 456 -12.82 0.76 0.20
CA THR A 456 -12.30 2.10 0.52
C THR A 456 -12.17 2.95 -0.74
N MET A 457 -12.66 4.20 -0.68
CA MET A 457 -12.41 5.21 -1.73
C MET A 457 -11.08 5.93 -1.52
N GLN A 458 -10.48 5.81 -0.33
CA GLN A 458 -9.17 6.40 -0.07
C GLN A 458 -8.09 5.68 -0.88
N PRO A 459 -7.17 6.41 -1.53
CA PRO A 459 -6.05 5.80 -2.23
C PRO A 459 -5.18 5.03 -1.25
N LYS A 460 -4.52 3.97 -1.74
CA LYS A 460 -3.54 3.23 -0.94
C LYS A 460 -2.46 4.21 -0.46
N PRO A 461 -2.22 4.31 0.86
CA PRO A 461 -1.18 5.19 1.37
C PRO A 461 0.19 4.81 0.81
N THR A 462 0.95 5.80 0.36
CA THR A 462 2.35 5.63 -0.10
C THR A 462 3.29 5.36 1.08
N ASP A 463 2.95 5.85 2.27
CA ASP A 463 3.69 5.55 3.51
C ASP A 463 3.53 4.07 3.89
N SER A 464 4.64 3.32 3.84
CA SER A 464 4.71 1.90 4.18
C SER A 464 4.13 1.55 5.57
N ARG A 465 4.18 2.48 6.55
CA ARG A 465 3.60 2.28 7.88
C ARG A 465 2.07 2.34 7.86
N LYS A 466 1.50 3.24 7.05
CA LYS A 466 0.04 3.36 6.87
C LYS A 466 -0.48 2.25 5.93
N ALA A 467 0.30 1.86 4.93
CA ALA A 467 -0.02 0.77 4.01
C ALA A 467 -0.26 -0.56 4.73
N ARG A 468 0.41 -0.81 5.88
CA ARG A 468 0.18 -2.00 6.72
C ARG A 468 -1.24 -2.08 7.28
N TRP A 469 -1.87 -0.94 7.56
CA TRP A 469 -3.20 -0.86 8.15
C TRP A 469 -4.29 -0.57 7.10
N TYR A 470 -3.88 -0.24 5.88
CA TYR A 470 -4.77 -0.04 4.77
C TYR A 470 -5.44 -1.37 4.39
N ARG A 471 -6.77 -1.38 4.43
CA ARG A 471 -7.59 -2.48 3.92
C ARG A 471 -8.42 -1.99 2.75
N LYS A 472 -8.08 -2.47 1.54
CA LYS A 472 -8.82 -2.21 0.30
C LYS A 472 -10.30 -2.54 0.48
N TYR A 473 -10.58 -3.67 1.12
CA TYR A 473 -11.93 -4.10 1.49
C TYR A 473 -12.09 -4.26 3.00
N ALA A 474 -13.20 -3.76 3.53
CA ALA A 474 -13.74 -4.12 4.83
C ALA A 474 -14.75 -5.25 4.61
N ILE A 475 -14.57 -6.33 5.35
CA ILE A 475 -15.39 -7.54 5.28
C ILE A 475 -15.85 -7.85 6.70
N PRO A 476 -17.14 -8.09 6.95
CA PRO A 476 -17.62 -8.48 8.28
C PRO A 476 -16.96 -9.78 8.75
N THR A 477 -16.57 -9.84 10.02
CA THR A 477 -16.07 -11.09 10.62
C THR A 477 -17.22 -12.07 10.82
N ARG A 478 -17.10 -13.29 10.31
CA ARG A 478 -18.12 -14.36 10.45
C ARG A 478 -17.73 -15.44 11.47
N PRO A 479 -18.72 -16.13 12.08
CA PRO A 479 -18.47 -17.33 12.89
C PRO A 479 -17.65 -18.36 12.11
N GLY A 480 -16.68 -19.00 12.77
CA GLY A 480 -15.79 -19.98 12.13
C GLY A 480 -14.63 -19.40 11.32
N GLY A 481 -14.52 -18.06 11.21
CA GLY A 481 -13.40 -17.41 10.52
C GLY A 481 -13.41 -17.59 8.99
N TYR A 482 -14.44 -18.23 8.43
CA TYR A 482 -14.62 -18.35 6.99
C TYR A 482 -14.80 -16.97 6.36
N GLY A 483 -14.14 -16.77 5.22
CA GLY A 483 -14.25 -15.54 4.43
C GLY A 483 -15.69 -15.28 3.96
N VAL A 484 -15.94 -14.09 3.42
CA VAL A 484 -17.24 -13.82 2.78
C VAL A 484 -17.38 -14.70 1.53
N PRO A 485 -18.57 -15.32 1.31
CA PRO A 485 -18.88 -16.07 0.11
C PRO A 485 -18.55 -15.25 -1.14
N PRO A 486 -18.12 -15.90 -2.23
CA PRO A 486 -17.97 -15.24 -3.51
C PRO A 486 -19.23 -14.44 -3.86
N TYR A 487 -19.01 -13.24 -4.40
CA TYR A 487 -20.09 -12.40 -4.89
C TYR A 487 -20.85 -13.13 -5.99
N GLY A 488 -22.18 -13.13 -5.92
CA GLY A 488 -23.03 -13.76 -6.92
C GLY A 488 -23.31 -15.25 -6.70
N LEU A 489 -22.72 -15.87 -5.67
CA LEU A 489 -22.93 -17.29 -5.35
C LEU A 489 -24.40 -17.66 -5.16
N ALA A 490 -25.16 -16.79 -4.49
CA ALA A 490 -26.58 -17.01 -4.21
C ALA A 490 -27.47 -16.91 -5.46
N GLN A 491 -26.96 -16.33 -6.54
CA GLN A 491 -27.70 -16.06 -7.78
C GLN A 491 -27.37 -17.05 -8.88
N LEU A 492 -26.50 -18.02 -8.61
CA LEU A 492 -26.19 -19.08 -9.56
C LEU A 492 -27.43 -19.93 -9.79
N SER A 493 -27.93 -19.91 -11.02
CA SER A 493 -29.12 -20.68 -11.42
C SER A 493 -28.86 -21.59 -12.62
N ARG A 494 -27.78 -21.37 -13.37
CA ARG A 494 -27.48 -22.11 -14.61
C ARG A 494 -26.00 -22.49 -14.71
N ARG A 495 -25.70 -23.30 -15.72
CA ARG A 495 -24.34 -23.60 -16.21
C ARG A 495 -24.17 -22.90 -17.56
N PRO A 496 -22.98 -22.35 -17.90
CA PRO A 496 -21.73 -22.33 -17.13
C PRO A 496 -21.61 -21.15 -16.13
N VAL A 497 -20.50 -21.10 -15.39
CA VAL A 497 -20.15 -20.04 -14.43
C VAL A 497 -18.82 -19.38 -14.81
N LEU A 498 -18.79 -18.05 -14.83
CA LEU A 498 -17.57 -17.24 -14.97
C LEU A 498 -17.04 -16.91 -13.57
N VAL A 499 -15.73 -17.04 -13.35
CA VAL A 499 -15.08 -16.76 -12.07
C VAL A 499 -14.02 -15.68 -12.27
N VAL A 500 -14.18 -14.55 -11.57
CA VAL A 500 -13.35 -13.34 -11.71
C VAL A 500 -12.71 -12.91 -10.38
N GLU A 501 -11.70 -12.05 -10.44
CA GLU A 501 -10.86 -11.71 -9.28
C GLU A 501 -11.57 -10.90 -8.19
N GLY A 502 -12.55 -10.06 -8.54
CA GLY A 502 -13.23 -9.18 -7.59
C GLY A 502 -14.73 -9.00 -7.83
N GLN A 503 -15.40 -8.35 -6.88
CA GLN A 503 -16.84 -8.08 -6.98
C GLN A 503 -17.17 -7.04 -8.06
N LEU A 504 -16.31 -6.03 -8.26
CA LEU A 504 -16.50 -5.03 -9.31
C LEU A 504 -16.29 -5.64 -10.71
N ASP A 505 -15.37 -6.58 -10.86
CA ASP A 505 -15.18 -7.30 -12.12
C ASP A 505 -16.40 -8.16 -12.42
N ALA A 506 -16.97 -8.79 -11.40
CA ALA A 506 -18.18 -9.59 -11.54
C ALA A 506 -19.38 -8.73 -11.97
N LEU A 507 -19.48 -7.51 -11.42
CA LEU A 507 -20.46 -6.52 -11.86
C LEU A 507 -20.22 -6.05 -13.29
N SER A 508 -18.96 -5.84 -13.69
CA SER A 508 -18.61 -5.43 -15.06
C SER A 508 -19.03 -6.49 -16.07
N VAL A 509 -18.75 -7.76 -15.77
CA VAL A 509 -19.20 -8.90 -16.59
C VAL A 509 -20.72 -9.02 -16.60
N ARG A 510 -21.41 -8.79 -15.49
CA ARG A 510 -22.89 -8.81 -15.46
C ARG A 510 -23.51 -7.66 -16.24
N GLN A 511 -22.92 -6.47 -16.22
CA GLN A 511 -23.40 -5.36 -17.03
C GLN A 511 -23.29 -5.73 -18.52
N ALA A 512 -22.15 -6.25 -18.96
CA ALA A 512 -21.97 -6.70 -20.34
C ALA A 512 -22.79 -7.95 -20.71
N LEU A 513 -22.97 -8.88 -19.77
CA LEU A 513 -23.67 -10.15 -19.96
C LEU A 513 -24.71 -10.36 -18.85
N PRO A 514 -25.88 -9.67 -18.88
CA PRO A 514 -26.87 -9.69 -17.78
C PRO A 514 -27.39 -11.06 -17.38
N THR A 515 -27.38 -12.02 -18.32
CA THR A 515 -27.85 -13.39 -18.10
C THR A 515 -26.75 -14.37 -17.68
N SER A 516 -25.50 -13.90 -17.54
CA SER A 516 -24.37 -14.75 -17.19
C SER A 516 -24.33 -15.06 -15.70
N ASN A 517 -23.93 -16.30 -15.36
CA ASN A 517 -23.60 -16.62 -13.97
C ASN A 517 -22.16 -16.21 -13.72
N VAL A 518 -21.95 -15.26 -12.82
CA VAL A 518 -20.63 -14.73 -12.50
C VAL A 518 -20.38 -14.80 -11.01
N LEU A 519 -19.17 -15.24 -10.65
CA LEU A 519 -18.64 -15.29 -9.31
C LEU A 519 -17.45 -14.34 -9.17
N GLY A 520 -17.54 -13.37 -8.28
CA GLY A 520 -16.41 -12.51 -7.90
C GLY A 520 -15.75 -13.00 -6.62
N ILE A 521 -14.46 -13.32 -6.65
CA ILE A 521 -13.72 -13.77 -5.47
C ILE A 521 -13.40 -12.55 -4.59
N ALA A 522 -13.67 -12.59 -3.28
CA ALA A 522 -13.36 -11.46 -2.41
C ALA A 522 -11.88 -11.45 -1.99
N GLY A 523 -10.96 -11.23 -2.93
CA GLY A 523 -9.50 -11.15 -2.69
C GLY A 523 -8.76 -12.49 -2.70
N ILE A 524 -7.44 -12.39 -2.91
CA ILE A 524 -6.50 -13.50 -3.12
C ILE A 524 -6.48 -14.44 -1.90
N GLY A 525 -7.01 -15.66 -2.05
CA GLY A 525 -6.95 -16.74 -1.05
C GLY A 525 -8.26 -17.12 -0.34
N ASN A 526 -9.41 -16.55 -0.73
CA ASN A 526 -10.68 -16.76 -0.02
C ASN A 526 -11.66 -17.76 -0.68
N LEU A 527 -11.26 -18.43 -1.76
CA LEU A 527 -12.09 -19.50 -2.35
C LEU A 527 -11.80 -20.81 -1.63
N ASN A 528 -12.68 -21.19 -0.71
CA ASN A 528 -12.65 -22.48 -0.01
C ASN A 528 -13.58 -23.46 -0.74
N PRO A 529 -13.23 -24.76 -0.88
CA PRO A 529 -14.13 -25.80 -1.37
C PRO A 529 -15.57 -25.74 -0.83
N GLU A 530 -15.76 -25.38 0.45
CA GLU A 530 -17.10 -25.24 1.04
C GLU A 530 -17.94 -24.15 0.35
N HIS A 531 -17.31 -23.00 0.01
CA HIS A 531 -17.98 -21.90 -0.69
C HIS A 531 -18.42 -22.28 -2.09
N VAL A 532 -17.72 -23.23 -2.73
CA VAL A 532 -17.95 -23.64 -4.12
C VAL A 532 -18.49 -25.05 -4.25
N SER A 533 -18.88 -25.70 -3.14
CA SER A 533 -19.44 -27.06 -3.13
C SER A 533 -20.68 -27.19 -4.02
N GLY A 534 -21.48 -26.11 -4.13
CA GLY A 534 -22.63 -26.03 -5.05
C GLY A 534 -22.25 -25.99 -6.54
N LEU A 535 -20.96 -25.91 -6.88
CA LEU A 535 -20.47 -25.94 -8.26
C LEU A 535 -20.11 -27.35 -8.76
N ALA A 536 -20.41 -28.41 -8.00
CA ALA A 536 -20.18 -29.78 -8.44
C ALA A 536 -20.84 -30.05 -9.81
N GLY A 537 -20.03 -30.46 -10.79
CA GLY A 537 -20.44 -30.70 -12.18
C GLY A 537 -20.68 -29.43 -13.02
N HIS A 538 -20.46 -28.23 -12.48
CA HIS A 538 -20.50 -26.99 -13.25
C HIS A 538 -19.21 -26.81 -14.05
N ARG A 539 -19.32 -26.17 -15.23
CA ARG A 539 -18.17 -25.63 -15.94
C ARG A 539 -17.83 -24.26 -15.39
N ALA A 540 -16.64 -24.10 -14.84
CA ALA A 540 -16.12 -22.87 -14.27
C ALA A 540 -15.02 -22.30 -15.17
N TYR A 541 -15.26 -21.11 -15.73
CA TYR A 541 -14.30 -20.41 -16.58
C TYR A 541 -13.61 -19.32 -15.77
N LEU A 542 -12.31 -19.45 -15.54
CA LEU A 542 -11.53 -18.53 -14.74
C LEU A 542 -10.98 -17.42 -15.62
N LEU A 543 -11.32 -16.20 -15.22
CA LEU A 543 -11.05 -14.96 -15.92
C LEU A 543 -10.42 -14.02 -14.91
N LEU A 544 -9.12 -14.20 -14.67
CA LEU A 544 -8.37 -13.56 -13.59
C LEU A 544 -7.36 -12.56 -14.17
N ASP A 545 -7.05 -11.52 -13.40
CA ASP A 545 -6.18 -10.45 -13.87
C ASP A 545 -4.76 -10.98 -14.15
N PRO A 546 -4.12 -10.49 -15.22
CA PRO A 546 -2.77 -10.89 -15.60
C PRO A 546 -1.73 -10.16 -14.73
N ASP A 547 -1.75 -10.38 -13.41
CA ASP A 547 -0.73 -9.81 -12.54
C ASP A 547 0.60 -10.58 -12.74
N THR A 548 1.41 -10.11 -13.69
CA THR A 548 2.68 -10.72 -14.11
C THR A 548 3.85 -10.43 -13.16
N ASP A 549 3.75 -9.43 -12.29
CA ASP A 549 4.89 -8.93 -11.52
C ASP A 549 5.00 -9.51 -10.10
N HIS A 550 3.98 -10.21 -9.62
CA HIS A 550 4.02 -10.95 -8.36
C HIS A 550 3.28 -12.27 -8.51
N ASP A 551 3.84 -13.37 -7.98
CA ASP A 551 3.21 -14.69 -7.86
C ASP A 551 1.79 -14.69 -7.24
N ALA A 552 1.26 -13.53 -6.82
CA ALA A 552 -0.04 -13.34 -6.20
C ALA A 552 -1.20 -13.70 -7.14
N GLY A 553 -1.23 -13.19 -8.38
CA GLY A 553 -2.27 -13.55 -9.36
C GLY A 553 -2.23 -15.04 -9.72
N GLY A 554 -1.02 -15.56 -9.96
CA GLY A 554 -0.80 -16.99 -10.17
C GLY A 554 -1.17 -17.85 -8.96
N ALA A 555 -0.92 -17.39 -7.73
CA ALA A 555 -1.31 -18.08 -6.51
C ALA A 555 -2.83 -18.05 -6.29
N ALA A 556 -3.49 -16.93 -6.59
CA ALA A 556 -4.95 -16.82 -6.58
C ALA A 556 -5.56 -17.80 -7.59
N ALA A 557 -5.06 -17.82 -8.81
CA ALA A 557 -5.49 -18.75 -9.85
C ALA A 557 -5.32 -20.21 -9.41
N ARG A 558 -4.14 -20.59 -8.92
CA ARG A 558 -3.89 -21.94 -8.39
C ARG A 558 -4.84 -22.30 -7.24
N SER A 559 -5.01 -21.40 -6.27
CA SER A 559 -5.93 -21.61 -5.15
C SER A 559 -7.38 -21.76 -5.61
N ALA A 560 -7.82 -20.98 -6.60
CA ALA A 560 -9.17 -21.08 -7.15
C ALA A 560 -9.36 -22.39 -7.93
N ILE A 561 -8.39 -22.78 -8.77
CA ILE A 561 -8.38 -24.04 -9.51
C ILE A 561 -8.49 -25.22 -8.54
N ASP A 562 -7.66 -25.25 -7.50
CA ASP A 562 -7.67 -26.34 -6.52
C ASP A 562 -8.99 -26.41 -5.75
N ALA A 563 -9.55 -25.26 -5.33
CA ALA A 563 -10.83 -25.21 -4.63
C ALA A 563 -12.01 -25.67 -5.51
N LEU A 564 -12.04 -25.27 -6.78
CA LEU A 564 -13.08 -25.66 -7.74
C LEU A 564 -12.99 -27.14 -8.09
N HIS A 565 -11.78 -27.66 -8.34
CA HIS A 565 -11.59 -29.10 -8.56
C HIS A 565 -11.99 -29.92 -7.33
N ALA A 566 -11.64 -29.48 -6.12
CA ALA A 566 -12.02 -30.14 -4.89
C ALA A 566 -13.56 -30.16 -4.69
N ALA A 567 -14.26 -29.16 -5.20
CA ALA A 567 -15.72 -29.11 -5.25
C ALA A 567 -16.34 -29.90 -6.43
N GLY A 568 -15.54 -30.51 -7.29
CA GLY A 568 -16.00 -31.29 -8.44
C GLY A 568 -16.47 -30.45 -9.63
N ALA A 569 -16.04 -29.19 -9.74
CA ALA A 569 -16.25 -28.37 -10.93
C ALA A 569 -15.26 -28.72 -12.06
N GLU A 570 -15.71 -28.60 -13.31
CA GLU A 570 -14.88 -28.68 -14.50
C GLU A 570 -14.28 -27.30 -14.77
N VAL A 571 -12.98 -27.15 -14.52
CA VAL A 571 -12.30 -25.84 -14.56
C VAL A 571 -11.70 -25.60 -15.94
N TYR A 572 -11.85 -24.38 -16.47
CA TYR A 572 -11.25 -23.90 -17.71
C TYR A 572 -10.54 -22.57 -17.44
N LEU A 573 -9.29 -22.44 -17.90
CA LEU A 573 -8.61 -21.15 -17.91
C LEU A 573 -8.97 -20.41 -19.18
N VAL A 574 -9.50 -19.21 -19.02
CA VAL A 574 -9.79 -18.36 -20.16
C VAL A 574 -8.49 -17.69 -20.61
N PRO A 575 -8.10 -17.81 -21.88
CA PRO A 575 -6.91 -17.14 -22.41
C PRO A 575 -6.96 -15.64 -22.17
N LYS A 576 -5.78 -15.04 -22.05
CA LYS A 576 -5.60 -13.61 -21.80
C LYS A 576 -6.57 -12.78 -22.65
N LEU A 577 -7.42 -12.01 -21.97
CA LEU A 577 -8.25 -10.97 -22.57
C LEU A 577 -7.30 -9.84 -23.01
N VAL A 578 -6.89 -9.88 -24.28
CA VAL A 578 -6.13 -8.81 -24.95
C VAL A 578 -4.71 -8.60 -24.38
N SER A 579 -3.81 -8.00 -25.14
CA SER A 579 -2.38 -7.85 -24.78
C SER A 579 -2.12 -6.91 -23.60
N THR A 580 -3.14 -6.26 -23.03
CA THR A 580 -2.98 -5.18 -22.07
C THR A 580 -2.84 -5.68 -20.62
N THR A 581 -2.42 -4.78 -19.75
CA THR A 581 -2.25 -4.98 -18.30
C THR A 581 -3.52 -4.63 -17.51
N ASP A 582 -4.64 -4.50 -18.22
CA ASP A 582 -5.85 -3.85 -17.73
C ASP A 582 -6.72 -4.88 -16.99
N ASP A 583 -7.37 -4.47 -15.90
CA ASP A 583 -8.35 -5.30 -15.22
C ASP A 583 -9.65 -5.40 -16.06
N LEU A 584 -10.56 -6.32 -15.71
CA LEU A 584 -11.81 -6.51 -16.46
C LEU A 584 -12.68 -5.25 -16.51
N ASN A 585 -12.59 -4.43 -15.47
CA ASN A 585 -13.34 -3.19 -15.42
C ASN A 585 -12.71 -2.12 -16.33
N ASP A 586 -11.39 -2.03 -16.36
CA ASP A 586 -10.64 -1.17 -17.29
C ASP A 586 -10.92 -1.57 -18.75
N CYS A 587 -11.06 -2.88 -19.04
CA CYS A 587 -11.51 -3.37 -20.34
C CYS A 587 -12.91 -2.84 -20.70
N LEU A 588 -13.90 -2.98 -19.80
CA LEU A 588 -15.26 -2.46 -20.01
C LEU A 588 -15.24 -0.95 -20.32
N VAL A 589 -14.44 -0.17 -19.59
CA VAL A 589 -14.31 1.28 -19.83
C VAL A 589 -13.67 1.57 -21.19
N GLY A 590 -12.61 0.84 -21.54
CA GLY A 590 -11.81 1.09 -22.74
C GLY A 590 -12.50 0.74 -24.06
N MET A 591 -13.29 -0.34 -24.10
CA MET A 591 -13.96 -0.80 -25.34
C MET A 591 -15.47 -0.58 -25.35
N GLY A 592 -16.09 -0.26 -24.20
CA GLY A 592 -17.54 -0.19 -24.08
C GLY A 592 -18.20 -1.55 -23.88
N GLN A 593 -19.50 -1.52 -23.61
CA GLN A 593 -20.24 -2.69 -23.13
C GLN A 593 -20.39 -3.81 -24.18
N ASP A 594 -20.72 -3.46 -25.42
CA ASP A 594 -20.99 -4.43 -26.48
C ASP A 594 -19.71 -5.17 -26.93
N ASP A 595 -18.64 -4.42 -27.19
CA ASP A 595 -17.33 -4.98 -27.55
C ASP A 595 -16.76 -5.84 -26.40
N PHE A 596 -16.97 -5.42 -25.14
CA PHE A 596 -16.58 -6.21 -23.98
C PHE A 596 -17.38 -7.51 -23.88
N ALA A 597 -18.69 -7.48 -24.15
CA ALA A 597 -19.54 -8.67 -24.19
C ALA A 597 -19.11 -9.65 -25.30
N GLU A 598 -18.77 -9.14 -26.49
CA GLU A 598 -18.26 -9.94 -27.60
C GLU A 598 -16.91 -10.58 -27.28
N LEU A 599 -15.99 -9.80 -26.70
CA LEU A 599 -14.69 -10.28 -26.25
C LEU A 599 -14.83 -11.41 -25.22
N LEU A 600 -15.64 -11.20 -24.17
CA LEU A 600 -15.90 -12.21 -23.14
C LEU A 600 -16.46 -13.50 -23.76
N THR A 601 -17.44 -13.38 -24.65
CA THR A 601 -18.04 -14.51 -25.35
C THR A 601 -17.02 -15.27 -26.18
N THR A 602 -16.16 -14.56 -26.91
CA THR A 602 -15.10 -15.13 -27.75
C THR A 602 -14.07 -15.87 -26.90
N CYS A 603 -13.63 -15.27 -25.81
CA CYS A 603 -12.66 -15.86 -24.88
C CYS A 603 -13.21 -17.12 -24.20
N VAL A 604 -14.47 -17.13 -23.77
CA VAL A 604 -15.13 -18.32 -23.21
C VAL A 604 -15.23 -19.44 -24.23
N LYS A 605 -15.60 -19.14 -25.49
CA LYS A 605 -15.62 -20.12 -26.58
C LYS A 605 -14.22 -20.69 -26.85
N ALA A 606 -13.19 -19.84 -26.88
CA ALA A 606 -11.81 -20.29 -27.06
C ALA A 606 -11.36 -21.23 -25.93
N ALA A 607 -11.71 -20.89 -24.68
CA ALA A 607 -11.38 -21.71 -23.50
C ALA A 607 -11.99 -23.12 -23.56
N GLN A 608 -13.15 -23.31 -24.20
CA GLN A 608 -13.78 -24.62 -24.38
C GLN A 608 -12.96 -25.59 -25.25
N HIS A 609 -12.06 -25.05 -26.09
CA HIS A 609 -11.19 -25.86 -26.95
C HIS A 609 -9.82 -26.13 -26.33
N LEU A 610 -9.52 -25.54 -25.17
CA LEU A 610 -8.28 -25.79 -24.46
C LEU A 610 -8.41 -26.98 -23.50
N PRO A 611 -7.32 -27.75 -23.29
CA PRO A 611 -7.33 -28.81 -22.31
C PRO A 611 -7.55 -28.23 -20.91
N ALA A 612 -8.43 -28.86 -20.13
CA ALA A 612 -8.69 -28.44 -18.76
C ALA A 612 -7.38 -28.47 -17.93
N PRO A 613 -7.07 -27.42 -17.15
CA PRO A 613 -5.95 -27.42 -16.22
C PRO A 613 -6.06 -28.60 -15.25
N ARG A 614 -4.98 -29.37 -15.13
CA ARG A 614 -4.88 -30.41 -14.10
C ARG A 614 -4.65 -29.76 -12.73
N PRO A 615 -5.25 -30.28 -11.64
CA PRO A 615 -4.99 -29.78 -10.30
C PRO A 615 -3.50 -29.85 -9.95
N ALA A 616 -2.98 -28.86 -9.21
CA ALA A 616 -1.56 -28.81 -8.87
C ALA A 616 -1.10 -30.04 -8.05
N ALA A 617 -1.99 -30.59 -7.22
CA ALA A 617 -1.76 -31.83 -6.47
C ALA A 617 -1.47 -33.04 -7.39
N ALA A 618 -2.03 -33.06 -8.61
CA ALA A 618 -1.76 -34.13 -9.59
C ALA A 618 -0.38 -33.99 -10.25
N GLN A 619 0.20 -32.78 -10.32
CA GLN A 619 1.57 -32.57 -10.81
C GLN A 619 2.63 -32.94 -9.77
N LEU A 620 2.34 -32.80 -8.47
CA LEU A 620 3.22 -33.26 -7.38
C LEU A 620 3.27 -34.79 -7.25
N LEU A 621 2.19 -35.50 -7.60
CA LEU A 621 2.16 -36.98 -7.64
C LEU A 621 2.79 -37.58 -8.91
N ALA A 622 3.05 -36.77 -9.94
CA ALA A 622 3.63 -37.20 -11.21
C ALA A 622 5.15 -36.97 -11.32
N GLN A 623 5.79 -36.33 -10.33
CA GLN A 623 7.26 -36.26 -10.31
C GLN A 623 7.84 -37.58 -9.77
N PRO A 624 8.71 -38.29 -10.52
CA PRO A 624 9.36 -39.48 -10.00
C PRO A 624 10.15 -39.09 -8.75
N GLN A 625 9.86 -39.73 -7.62
CA GLN A 625 10.57 -39.51 -6.37
C GLN A 625 12.07 -39.63 -6.63
N ARG A 626 12.78 -38.48 -6.62
CA ARG A 626 14.23 -38.48 -6.67
C ARG A 626 14.71 -39.26 -5.46
N ARG A 627 15.44 -40.33 -5.76
CA ARG A 627 16.05 -41.27 -4.81
C ARG A 627 16.67 -40.52 -3.64
N ARG A 628 16.31 -40.95 -2.43
CA ARG A 628 17.08 -40.70 -1.21
C ARG A 628 18.54 -41.06 -1.49
N TRP A 629 19.43 -40.10 -1.30
CA TRP A 629 20.83 -40.41 -1.02
C TRP A 629 20.97 -40.61 0.49
N ILE A 630 21.64 -41.72 0.83
CA ILE A 630 22.11 -42.10 2.17
C ILE A 630 23.08 -41.05 2.69
#